data_AF-A0A431L1L5-F1
#
_entry.id   AF-A0A431L1L5-F1
#
_cell.length_a   1.000
_cell.length_b   1.000
_cell.length_c   1.000
_cell.angle_alpha   90.00
_cell.angle_beta   90.00
_cell.angle_gamma   90.00
#
_symmetry.space_group_name_H-M   'P 1'
#
loop_
_entity.id
_entity.type
_entity.pdbx_description
1 polymer ?
#
loop_
_entity_poly.entity_id
_entity_poly.type
_entity_poly.pdbx_seq_one_letter_code
_entity_poly.pdbx_strand_id
1 'polypeptide(L)' 'MNSDLGSCLRLARGLLRLYSLAVASEHRGVADHLLCALELLAKSEPAIEHLLDRAYLRGIGHHDSADPHTQRAEPQ' A
#
# COMPACT_ATOMS: atom_id res chain seq x y z
N MET A 1 4.59 24.85 -10.54
CA MET A 1 4.60 24.07 -9.27
C MET A 1 3.90 22.72 -9.49
N ASN A 2 4.52 21.79 -10.22
CA ASN A 2 3.97 20.44 -10.48
C ASN A 2 4.87 19.31 -9.91
N SER A 3 6.01 19.68 -9.31
CA SER A 3 7.00 18.73 -8.78
C SER A 3 6.58 18.12 -7.42
N ASP A 4 5.71 18.81 -6.69
CA ASP A 4 5.25 18.37 -5.36
C ASP A 4 4.27 17.21 -5.49
N LEU A 5 3.25 17.36 -6.33
CA LEU A 5 2.20 16.35 -6.52
C LEU A 5 2.78 14.98 -6.93
N GLY A 6 3.76 14.94 -7.84
CA GLY A 6 4.41 13.70 -8.26
C GLY A 6 5.22 13.04 -7.14
N SER A 7 5.81 13.84 -6.26
CA SER A 7 6.59 13.36 -5.10
C SER A 7 5.67 12.84 -4.01
N CYS A 8 4.60 13.57 -3.70
CA CYS A 8 3.58 13.15 -2.76
C CYS A 8 2.86 11.87 -3.24
N LEU A 9 2.66 11.72 -4.56
CA LEU A 9 2.08 10.51 -5.14
C LEU A 9 3.00 9.29 -5.00
N ARG A 10 4.31 9.47 -5.19
CA ARG A 10 5.29 8.40 -4.95
C ARG A 10 5.36 8.03 -3.47
N LEU A 11 5.26 9.02 -2.58
CA LEU A 11 5.20 8.82 -1.13
C LEU A 11 3.95 8.04 -0.71
N ALA A 12 2.75 8.48 -1.15
CA ALA A 12 1.47 7.84 -0.86
C ALA A 12 1.47 6.37 -1.27
N ARG A 13 2.00 6.07 -2.46
CA ARG A 13 2.11 4.70 -2.98
C ARG A 13 3.08 3.84 -2.16
N GLY A 14 4.17 4.42 -1.68
CA GLY A 14 5.13 3.74 -0.80
C GLY A 14 4.53 3.42 0.56
N LEU A 15 3.86 4.41 1.17
CA LEU A 15 3.15 4.25 2.45
C LEU A 15 2.06 3.19 2.38
N LEU A 16 1.26 3.18 1.30
CA LEU A 16 0.20 2.18 1.12
C LEU A 16 0.76 0.75 1.01
N ARG A 17 1.87 0.56 0.27
CA ARG A 17 2.52 -0.77 0.19
C ARG A 17 3.05 -1.23 1.54
N LEU A 18 3.68 -0.31 2.28
CA LEU A 18 4.21 -0.61 3.60
C LEU A 18 3.09 -0.90 4.60
N TYR A 19 1.96 -0.20 4.49
CA TYR A 19 0.75 -0.47 5.26
C TYR A 19 0.23 -1.88 4.99
N SER A 20 0.04 -2.27 3.72
CA SER A 20 -0.39 -3.62 3.37
C SER A 20 0.55 -4.70 3.92
N LEU A 21 1.86 -4.46 3.87
CA LEU A 21 2.85 -5.36 4.46
C LEU A 21 2.75 -5.41 5.99
N ALA A 22 2.62 -4.27 6.66
CA ALA A 22 2.48 -4.20 8.11
C ALA A 22 1.20 -4.90 8.60
N VAL A 23 0.10 -4.80 7.83
CA VAL A 23 -1.14 -5.55 8.08
C VAL A 23 -0.93 -7.04 7.89
N ALA A 24 -0.29 -7.46 6.80
CA ALA A 24 0.00 -8.87 6.52
C ALA A 24 0.95 -9.51 7.54
N SER A 25 1.87 -8.72 8.11
CA SER A 25 2.81 -9.15 9.16
C SER A 25 2.27 -8.94 10.59
N GLU A 26 0.99 -8.62 10.74
CA GLU A 26 0.32 -8.39 12.04
C GLU A 26 0.93 -7.28 12.91
N HIS A 27 1.75 -6.40 12.33
CA HIS A 27 2.35 -5.26 13.01
C HIS A 27 1.35 -4.09 13.12
N ARG A 28 0.29 -4.29 13.90
CA ARG A 28 -0.82 -3.31 14.06
C ARG A 28 -0.36 -1.90 14.42
N GLY A 29 0.61 -1.76 15.32
CA GLY A 29 1.13 -0.44 15.71
C GLY A 29 1.78 0.30 14.53
N VAL A 30 2.53 -0.42 13.69
CA VAL A 30 3.16 0.15 12.50
C VAL A 30 2.12 0.47 11.43
N ALA A 31 1.15 -0.43 11.22
CA ALA A 31 0.04 -0.19 10.30
C ALA A 31 -0.76 1.07 10.67
N ASP A 32 -1.01 1.30 11.97
CA ASP A 32 -1.72 2.48 12.46
C ASP A 32 -0.94 3.78 12.19
N HIS A 33 0.37 3.79 12.46
CA HIS A 33 1.23 4.94 12.16
C HIS A 33 1.27 5.27 10.66
N LEU A 34 1.27 4.23 9.81
CA LEU A 34 1.27 4.39 8.35
C LEU A 34 -0.08 4.92 7.85
N LEU A 35 -1.18 4.50 8.47
CA LEU A 35 -2.51 5.01 8.17
C LEU A 35 -2.61 6.49 8.55
N CYS A 36 -2.17 6.88 9.75
CA CYS A 36 -2.14 8.29 10.15
C CYS A 36 -1.26 9.15 9.21
N ALA A 37 -0.12 8.63 8.76
CA ALA A 37 0.74 9.34 7.80
C ALA A 37 0.04 9.56 6.45
N LEU A 38 -0.73 8.58 5.97
CA LEU A 38 -1.53 8.70 4.76
C LEU A 38 -2.65 9.74 4.91
N GLU A 39 -3.34 9.77 6.06
CA GLU A 39 -4.36 10.77 6.34
C GLU A 39 -3.81 12.20 6.39
N LEU A 40 -2.64 12.39 7.02
CA LEU A 40 -1.97 13.69 7.05
C LEU A 40 -1.56 14.14 5.66
N LEU A 41 -1.05 13.23 4.83
CA LEU A 41 -0.70 13.52 3.45
C LEU A 41 -1.93 13.93 2.61
N ALA A 42 -3.06 13.24 2.78
CA ALA A 42 -4.31 13.57 2.09
C ALA A 42 -4.87 14.92 2.53
N LYS A 43 -4.74 15.28 3.81
CA LYS A 43 -5.12 16.61 4.33
C LYS A 43 -4.25 17.73 3.75
N SER A 44 -2.96 17.47 3.55
CA SER A 44 -2.05 18.45 2.94
C SER A 44 -2.26 18.57 1.43
N GLU A 45 -2.56 17.46 0.74
CA GLU A 45 -2.70 17.41 -0.72
C GLU A 45 -3.96 16.63 -1.12
N PRO A 46 -5.12 17.29 -1.24
CA PRO A 46 -6.42 16.64 -1.46
C PRO A 46 -6.51 15.92 -2.81
N ALA A 47 -5.68 16.28 -3.79
CA ALA A 47 -5.58 15.56 -5.06
C ALA A 47 -5.13 14.09 -4.88
N ILE A 48 -4.52 13.75 -3.74
CA ILE A 48 -4.06 12.40 -3.41
C ILE A 48 -5.18 11.55 -2.82
N GLU A 49 -6.22 12.15 -2.23
CA GLU A 49 -7.34 11.44 -1.61
C GLU A 49 -8.07 10.56 -2.63
N HIS A 50 -8.44 11.11 -3.79
CA HIS A 50 -9.05 10.36 -4.88
C HIS A 50 -8.17 9.22 -5.42
N LEU A 51 -6.85 9.37 -5.31
CA LEU A 51 -5.90 8.37 -5.75
C LEU A 51 -5.76 7.24 -4.72
N LEU A 52 -5.74 7.59 -3.43
CA LEU A 52 -5.73 6.63 -2.32
C LEU A 52 -6.99 5.78 -2.34
N ASP A 53 -8.15 6.39 -2.54
CA ASP A 53 -9.43 5.69 -2.67
C ASP A 53 -9.37 4.66 -3.81
N ARG A 54 -8.90 5.08 -4.99
CA ARG A 54 -8.70 4.16 -6.14
C ARG A 54 -7.67 3.07 -5.88
N ALA A 55 -6.59 3.37 -5.16
CA ALA A 55 -5.53 2.42 -4.84
C ALA A 55 -5.95 1.42 -3.77
N TYR A 56 -6.75 1.84 -2.79
CA TYR A 56 -7.35 1.00 -1.76
C TYR A 56 -8.35 0.03 -2.41
N LEU A 57 -9.25 0.54 -3.26
CA LEU A 57 -10.17 -0.28 -4.06
C LEU A 57 -9.43 -1.30 -4.95
N ARG A 58 -8.32 -0.89 -5.57
CA ARG A 58 -7.51 -1.80 -6.40
C ARG A 58 -6.67 -2.79 -5.58
N GLY A 59 -6.18 -2.39 -4.42
CA GLY A 59 -5.37 -3.21 -3.52
C GLY A 59 -6.16 -4.37 -2.90
N ILE A 60 -7.44 -4.15 -2.60
CA ILE A 60 -8.35 -5.23 -2.16
C ILE A 60 -8.65 -6.22 -3.29
N GLY A 61 -8.65 -5.76 -4.54
CA GLY A 61 -8.78 -6.61 -5.74
C GLY A 61 -7.47 -7.26 -6.22
N HIS A 62 -6.34 -7.03 -5.54
CA HIS A 62 -5.03 -7.59 -5.91
C HIS A 62 -4.43 -8.45 -4.79
N HIS A 63 -5.30 -9.18 -4.07
CA HIS A 63 -4.94 -10.51 -3.56
C HIS A 63 -5.02 -11.54 -4.70
N ASP A 64 -4.51 -11.19 -5.88
CA ASP A 64 -4.31 -12.18 -6.93
C ASP A 64 -2.97 -12.86 -6.63
N SER A 65 -3.09 -13.97 -5.90
CA SER A 65 -2.31 -15.19 -6.12
C SER A 65 -0.86 -14.97 -6.57
N ALA A 66 0.01 -14.59 -5.64
CA ALA A 66 1.44 -14.84 -5.79
C ALA A 66 1.81 -16.09 -4.98
N ASP A 67 1.26 -17.23 -5.39
CA ASP A 67 1.81 -18.54 -5.04
C ASP A 67 2.43 -19.15 -6.31
N PRO A 68 3.69 -18.84 -6.65
CA PRO A 68 4.42 -19.58 -7.65
C PRO A 68 5.23 -20.68 -6.93
N HIS A 69 4.76 -21.91 -7.07
CA HIS A 69 5.48 -23.17 -6.91
C HIS A 69 5.62 -23.80 -5.51
N THR A 70 4.52 -24.39 -5.02
CA THR A 70 4.62 -25.74 -4.45
C THR A 70 4.76 -26.75 -5.60
N GLN A 71 5.99 -27.08 -5.98
CA GLN A 71 6.30 -28.35 -6.65
C GLN A 71 7.35 -29.09 -5.83
N ARG A 72 6.91 -29.69 -4.72
CA ARG A 72 7.67 -30.76 -4.07
C ARG A 72 7.35 -32.04 -4.85
N ALA A 73 8.17 -32.37 -5.85
CA ALA A 73 8.19 -33.70 -6.45
C ALA A 73 9.21 -34.57 -5.69
N GLU A 74 8.76 -35.74 -5.27
CA GLU A 74 9.44 -36.71 -4.41
C GLU A 74 10.72 -37.30 -5.04
N PRO A 75 11.70 -37.76 -4.23
CA PRO A 75 12.85 -38.49 -4.73
C PRO A 75 12.48 -39.97 -4.98
N GLN A 76 12.91 -40.51 -6.13
CA GLN A 76 13.00 -41.95 -6.39
C GLN A 76 14.39 -42.46 -6.04
#